data_AF-A0A6N7ZCP4-F1
#
_entry.id   AF-A0A6N7ZCP4-F1
#
_cell.length_a   1.000
_cell.length_b   1.000
_cell.length_c   1.000
_cell.angle_alpha   90.00
_cell.angle_beta   90.00
_cell.angle_gamma   90.00
#
_symmetry.space_group_name_H-M   'P 1'
#
loop_
_entity.id
_entity.type
_entity.pdbx_description
1 polymer ?
#
loop_
_entity_poly.entity_id
_entity_poly.type
_entity_poly.pdbx_seq_one_letter_code
_entity_poly.pdbx_strand_id
1 'polypeptide(L)'
;MAAGTRSATPARRVSSMVISMVVAVAVGGVFGLLLWWHGRRVRRVGQRTGRLPRVRRAAVLVALALTVVGSVSRFGAAITPTPSCADPDYLAPVISEPENDGSFPSLAAKIATWVPTGLALLYTELRGGQVCEYTPRDYYVAAKSDNLMPDVAVNVGDVVLAAPVSSYPHTRSLAEHESRHRSQWAWFTVAAGPFAFPVAYWIDEFFFPGSRNHFERAAGLADGNYRPTGTGPVLGWPQISVLALLGATTVTLLVRRRTRRRDDVPGSSFSPAGSSRHATGGGCPPPGRQRP
;
A
#
# COMPACT_ATOMS: atom_id res chain seq x y z
N MET A 1 25.74 -34.78 24.83
CA MET A 1 24.82 -33.83 25.48
C MET A 1 23.84 -33.34 24.41
N ALA A 2 22.60 -33.79 24.45
CA ALA A 2 21.57 -33.39 23.48
C ALA A 2 20.97 -32.05 23.91
N ALA A 3 21.19 -31.00 23.11
CA ALA A 3 20.55 -29.71 23.30
C ALA A 3 19.06 -29.86 22.95
N GLY A 4 18.22 -29.98 23.98
CA GLY A 4 16.77 -30.05 23.81
C GLY A 4 16.24 -28.71 23.29
N THR A 5 15.90 -28.66 22.00
CA THR A 5 15.18 -27.54 21.41
C THR A 5 13.80 -27.43 22.08
N ARG A 6 13.62 -26.42 22.94
CA ARG A 6 12.31 -26.12 23.52
C ARG A 6 11.41 -25.56 22.43
N SER A 7 10.66 -26.43 21.77
CA SER A 7 9.55 -26.04 20.91
C SER A 7 8.61 -25.15 21.72
N ALA A 8 8.47 -23.88 21.31
CA ALA A 8 7.52 -22.97 21.93
C ALA A 8 6.14 -23.64 21.94
N THR A 9 5.53 -23.77 23.12
CA THR A 9 4.23 -24.43 23.26
C THR A 9 3.19 -23.70 22.40
N PRO A 10 2.30 -24.44 21.71
CA PRO A 10 1.32 -23.86 20.77
C PRO A 10 0.49 -22.72 21.39
N ALA A 11 0.21 -22.78 22.70
CA ALA A 11 -0.47 -21.73 23.45
C ALA A 11 0.24 -20.35 23.41
N ARG A 12 1.58 -20.32 23.43
CA ARG A 12 2.36 -19.07 23.44
C ARG A 12 2.36 -18.38 22.07
N ARG A 13 2.27 -19.16 20.98
CA ARG A 13 2.13 -18.64 19.61
C ARG A 13 0.77 -17.98 19.41
N VAL A 14 -0.31 -18.62 19.88
CA VAL A 14 -1.68 -18.10 19.74
C VAL A 14 -1.86 -16.75 20.44
N SER A 15 -1.34 -16.57 21.67
CA SER A 15 -1.46 -15.29 22.39
C SER A 15 -0.73 -14.14 21.69
N SER A 16 0.47 -14.37 21.15
CA SER A 16 1.23 -13.35 20.41
C SER A 16 0.54 -12.94 19.10
N MET A 17 -0.10 -13.89 18.41
CA MET A 17 -0.82 -13.66 17.16
C MET A 17 -2.12 -12.87 17.37
N VAL A 18 -2.90 -13.17 18.41
CA VAL A 18 -4.13 -12.43 18.74
C VAL A 18 -3.81 -10.96 19.07
N ILE A 19 -2.76 -10.72 19.86
CA ILE A 19 -2.31 -9.36 20.20
C ILE A 19 -1.86 -8.62 18.93
N SER A 20 -1.10 -9.28 18.06
CA SER A 20 -0.62 -8.71 16.79
C SER A 20 -1.77 -8.30 15.86
N MET A 21 -2.79 -9.15 15.73
CA MET A 21 -3.97 -8.87 14.91
C MET A 21 -4.79 -7.69 15.48
N VAL A 22 -5.03 -7.67 16.79
CA VAL A 22 -5.75 -6.59 17.47
C VAL A 22 -5.00 -5.27 17.30
N VAL A 23 -3.68 -5.26 17.45
CA VAL A 23 -2.84 -4.07 17.28
C VAL A 23 -2.86 -3.59 15.82
N ALA A 24 -2.70 -4.47 14.83
CA ALA A 24 -2.72 -4.08 13.42
C ALA A 24 -4.06 -3.46 13.01
N VAL A 25 -5.18 -4.07 13.43
CA VAL A 25 -6.53 -3.56 13.16
C VAL A 25 -6.78 -2.23 13.88
N ALA A 26 -6.36 -2.11 15.15
CA ALA A 26 -6.51 -0.89 15.92
C ALA A 26 -5.68 0.26 15.34
N VAL A 27 -4.41 0.03 15.01
CA VAL A 27 -3.51 1.05 14.47
C VAL A 27 -3.95 1.47 13.07
N GLY A 28 -4.21 0.52 12.17
CA GLY A 28 -4.70 0.81 10.82
C GLY A 28 -6.06 1.52 10.83
N GLY A 29 -6.97 1.09 11.70
CA GLY A 29 -8.28 1.71 11.90
C GLY A 29 -8.19 3.14 12.42
N VAL A 30 -7.37 3.38 13.46
CA VAL A 30 -7.16 4.71 14.05
C VAL A 30 -6.48 5.65 13.06
N PHE A 31 -5.43 5.21 12.37
CA PHE A 31 -4.73 6.05 11.41
C PHE A 31 -5.61 6.43 10.21
N GLY A 32 -6.39 5.46 9.70
CA GLY A 32 -7.41 5.71 8.69
C GLY A 32 -8.48 6.71 9.15
N LEU A 33 -8.93 6.59 10.40
CA LEU A 33 -9.89 7.51 11.01
C LEU A 33 -9.32 8.93 11.16
N LEU A 34 -8.05 9.05 11.57
CA LEU A 34 -7.36 10.32 11.75
C LEU A 34 -7.11 11.03 10.41
N LEU A 35 -6.66 10.33 9.37
CA LEU A 35 -6.51 10.89 8.03
C LEU A 35 -7.86 11.29 7.44
N TRP A 36 -8.90 10.48 7.68
CA TRP A 36 -10.26 10.83 7.29
C TRP A 36 -10.75 12.10 7.99
N TRP A 37 -10.55 12.18 9.32
CA TRP A 37 -10.95 13.30 10.17
C TRP A 37 -10.21 14.60 9.83
N HIS A 38 -8.89 14.54 9.69
CA HIS A 38 -8.05 15.67 9.30
C HIS A 38 -8.45 16.20 7.91
N GLY A 39 -8.63 15.28 6.95
CA GLY A 39 -9.15 15.62 5.63
C GLY A 39 -10.61 16.12 5.63
N ARG A 40 -11.36 15.93 6.72
CA ARG A 40 -12.71 16.49 6.92
C ARG A 40 -12.64 17.90 7.53
N ARG A 41 -11.74 18.16 8.49
CA ARG A 41 -11.53 19.47 9.11
C ARG A 41 -11.03 20.52 8.12
N VAL A 42 -10.01 20.20 7.33
CA VAL A 42 -9.42 21.11 6.33
C VAL A 42 -10.45 21.55 5.28
N ARG A 43 -11.54 20.79 5.08
CA ARG A 43 -12.56 21.04 4.06
C ARG A 43 -13.80 21.78 4.55
N ARG A 44 -13.95 22.02 5.86
CA ARG A 44 -15.07 22.86 6.38
C ARG A 44 -14.91 24.34 6.01
N VAL A 45 -13.74 24.76 5.55
CA VAL A 45 -13.44 26.17 5.26
C VAL A 45 -13.70 26.57 3.81
N GLY A 46 -14.01 25.65 2.88
CA GLY A 46 -14.28 26.06 1.50
C GLY A 46 -14.78 24.99 0.53
N GLN A 47 -16.06 25.12 0.16
CA GLN A 47 -16.66 24.86 -1.15
C GLN A 47 -16.85 23.43 -1.76
N ARG A 48 -18.04 23.34 -2.37
CA ARG A 48 -18.54 22.57 -3.52
C ARG A 48 -18.69 21.04 -3.39
N THR A 49 -19.93 20.69 -3.10
CA THR A 49 -20.59 19.37 -3.06
C THR A 49 -20.82 18.81 -4.47
N GLY A 50 -20.84 17.48 -4.60
CA GLY A 50 -21.30 16.81 -5.83
C GLY A 50 -20.79 15.39 -5.98
N ARG A 51 -19.57 15.20 -6.52
CA ARG A 51 -19.10 13.88 -7.00
C ARG A 51 -17.92 13.27 -6.24
N LEU A 52 -17.02 14.09 -5.69
CA LEU A 52 -15.89 13.61 -4.89
C LEU A 52 -16.25 12.78 -3.64
N PRO A 53 -17.39 12.98 -2.93
CA PRO A 53 -17.64 12.21 -1.71
C PRO A 53 -17.99 10.74 -1.98
N ARG A 54 -18.57 10.40 -3.15
CA ARG A 54 -18.92 9.01 -3.48
C ARG A 54 -17.69 8.17 -3.79
N VAL A 55 -16.79 8.66 -4.65
CA VAL A 55 -15.53 7.98 -4.98
C VAL A 55 -14.67 7.79 -3.73
N ARG A 56 -14.58 8.81 -2.87
CA ARG A 56 -13.83 8.69 -1.60
C ARG A 56 -14.42 7.65 -0.67
N ARG A 57 -15.75 7.59 -0.53
CA ARG A 57 -16.42 6.55 0.28
C ARG A 57 -16.16 5.16 -0.30
N ALA A 58 -16.31 5.00 -1.60
CA ALA A 58 -16.00 3.74 -2.28
C ALA A 58 -14.55 3.31 -2.05
N ALA A 59 -13.58 4.22 -2.20
CA ALA A 59 -12.17 3.92 -1.94
C ALA A 59 -11.90 3.49 -0.49
N VAL A 60 -12.52 4.16 0.50
CA VAL A 60 -12.41 3.77 1.91
C VAL A 60 -13.03 2.40 2.17
N LEU A 61 -14.19 2.11 1.57
CA LEU A 61 -14.84 0.81 1.72
C LEU A 61 -14.02 -0.31 1.08
N VAL A 62 -13.46 -0.09 -0.10
CA VAL A 62 -12.56 -1.04 -0.76
C VAL A 62 -11.31 -1.27 0.09
N ALA A 63 -10.69 -0.22 0.61
CA ALA A 63 -9.52 -0.35 1.49
C ALA A 63 -9.86 -1.14 2.77
N LEU A 64 -11.01 -0.86 3.40
CA LEU A 64 -11.47 -1.61 4.57
C LEU A 64 -11.71 -3.09 4.25
N ALA A 65 -12.37 -3.37 3.12
CA ALA A 65 -12.62 -4.73 2.67
C ALA A 65 -11.31 -5.49 2.43
N LEU A 66 -10.34 -4.89 1.75
CA LEU A 66 -9.01 -5.48 1.54
C LEU A 66 -8.27 -5.72 2.85
N THR A 67 -8.36 -4.80 3.82
CA THR A 67 -7.79 -4.98 5.16
C THR A 67 -8.39 -6.16 5.89
N VAL A 68 -9.73 -6.30 5.86
CA VAL A 68 -10.42 -7.43 6.51
C VAL A 68 -10.05 -8.74 5.83
N VAL A 69 -10.17 -8.81 4.50
CA VAL A 69 -9.86 -10.02 3.71
C VAL A 69 -8.40 -10.45 3.92
N GLY A 70 -7.45 -9.51 3.81
CA GLY A 70 -6.04 -9.78 4.06
C GLY A 70 -5.81 -10.27 5.50
N SER A 71 -6.40 -9.61 6.49
CA SER A 71 -6.22 -10.01 7.90
C SER A 71 -6.76 -11.42 8.19
N VAL A 72 -7.93 -11.75 7.65
CA VAL A 72 -8.55 -13.07 7.82
C VAL A 72 -7.74 -14.17 7.13
N SER A 73 -7.31 -13.94 5.88
CA SER A 73 -6.48 -14.91 5.16
C SER A 73 -5.15 -15.16 5.90
N ARG A 74 -4.50 -14.09 6.38
CA ARG A 74 -3.27 -14.21 7.16
C ARG A 74 -3.49 -15.01 8.45
N PHE A 75 -4.59 -14.76 9.14
CA PHE A 75 -4.95 -15.49 10.36
C PHE A 75 -5.15 -16.99 10.06
N GLY A 76 -5.85 -17.34 8.98
CA GLY A 76 -6.03 -18.72 8.53
C GLY A 76 -4.67 -19.42 8.33
N ALA A 77 -3.75 -18.80 7.60
CA ALA A 77 -2.41 -19.35 7.40
C ALA A 77 -1.56 -19.45 8.67
N ALA A 78 -1.85 -18.65 9.70
CA ALA A 78 -1.14 -18.71 10.97
C ALA A 78 -1.60 -19.87 11.87
N ILE A 79 -2.85 -20.34 11.70
CA ILE A 79 -3.41 -21.45 12.47
C ILE A 79 -3.34 -22.79 11.72
N THR A 80 -3.25 -22.76 10.39
CA THR A 80 -3.09 -23.95 9.57
C THR A 80 -1.61 -24.30 9.45
N PRO A 81 -1.20 -25.54 9.78
CA PRO A 81 0.17 -25.99 9.57
C PRO A 81 0.57 -25.81 8.10
N THR A 82 1.59 -24.99 7.87
CA THR A 82 2.15 -24.77 6.53
C THR A 82 3.33 -25.73 6.34
N PRO A 83 3.42 -26.48 5.22
CA PRO A 83 4.54 -27.38 4.98
C PRO A 83 5.86 -26.59 4.91
N SER A 84 6.97 -27.18 5.35
CA SER A 84 8.30 -26.58 5.20
C SER A 84 8.70 -26.54 3.72
N CYS A 85 9.38 -25.48 3.28
CA CYS A 85 9.91 -25.37 1.91
C CYS A 85 11.10 -26.30 1.62
N ALA A 86 11.58 -27.04 2.61
CA ALA A 86 12.70 -27.94 2.43
C ALA A 86 12.24 -29.38 2.16
N ASP A 87 12.95 -30.03 1.23
CA ASP A 87 12.94 -31.47 1.10
C ASP A 87 13.62 -32.06 2.37
N PRO A 88 12.96 -32.95 3.14
CA PRO A 88 13.48 -33.48 4.42
C PRO A 88 14.90 -34.05 4.33
N ASP A 89 15.34 -34.49 3.14
CA ASP A 89 16.65 -35.10 2.92
C ASP A 89 17.81 -34.09 2.85
N TYR A 90 17.56 -32.79 2.64
CA TYR A 90 18.62 -31.77 2.44
C TYR A 90 18.94 -30.91 3.68
N LEU A 91 18.22 -31.07 4.79
CA LEU A 91 18.34 -30.21 5.99
C LEU A 91 19.29 -30.73 7.08
N ALA A 92 19.94 -31.88 6.89
CA ALA A 92 20.61 -32.58 7.99
C ALA A 92 21.82 -31.87 8.66
N PRO A 93 22.51 -30.86 8.06
CA PRO A 93 23.55 -30.15 8.82
C PRO A 93 23.49 -28.62 8.81
N VAL A 94 22.56 -27.97 8.10
CA VAL A 94 22.53 -26.49 8.03
C VAL A 94 21.50 -25.91 9.01
N ILE A 95 21.55 -26.38 10.26
CA ILE A 95 20.92 -25.68 11.38
C ILE A 95 21.88 -24.54 11.78
N SER A 96 22.00 -23.55 10.90
CA SER A 96 22.32 -22.20 11.38
C SER A 96 21.19 -21.85 12.34
N GLU A 97 21.49 -21.41 13.56
CA GLU A 97 20.47 -21.04 14.52
C GLU A 97 19.39 -20.20 13.82
N PRO A 98 18.10 -20.49 14.03
CA PRO A 98 17.06 -19.68 13.43
C PRO A 98 17.35 -18.23 13.81
N GLU A 99 17.61 -17.38 12.82
CA GLU A 99 17.63 -15.92 12.95
C GLU A 99 16.18 -15.41 13.10
N ASN A 100 15.39 -16.20 13.83
CA ASN A 100 14.10 -15.88 14.40
C ASN A 100 14.42 -15.55 15.87
N ASP A 101 15.21 -14.49 16.07
CA ASP A 101 15.59 -14.02 17.40
C ASP A 101 14.39 -13.49 18.19
N GLY A 102 13.19 -13.49 17.59
CA GLY A 102 11.98 -12.90 18.17
C GLY A 102 12.21 -11.42 18.47
N SER A 103 13.21 -10.79 17.82
CA SER A 103 13.54 -9.41 18.09
C SER A 103 12.33 -8.56 17.78
N PHE A 104 12.09 -7.57 18.63
CA PHE A 104 11.00 -6.62 18.47
C PHE A 104 10.87 -6.05 17.03
N PRO A 105 11.96 -5.77 16.29
CA PRO A 105 11.87 -5.34 14.89
C PRO A 105 11.24 -6.37 13.95
N SER A 106 11.55 -7.67 14.10
CA SER A 106 10.99 -8.72 13.24
C SER A 106 9.49 -8.91 13.48
N LEU A 107 9.06 -8.91 14.75
CA LEU A 107 7.65 -8.98 15.12
C LEU A 107 6.89 -7.73 14.65
N ALA A 108 7.44 -6.54 14.88
CA ALA A 108 6.86 -5.29 14.42
C ALA A 108 6.70 -5.28 12.89
N ALA A 109 7.67 -5.82 12.16
CA ALA A 109 7.59 -5.93 10.72
C ALA A 109 6.45 -6.85 10.26
N LYS A 110 6.31 -8.04 10.86
CA LYS A 110 5.19 -8.96 10.57
C LYS A 110 3.82 -8.37 10.89
N ILE A 111 3.72 -7.59 11.97
CA ILE A 111 2.49 -6.86 12.31
C ILE A 111 2.18 -5.81 11.25
N ALA A 112 3.19 -5.03 10.85
CA ALA A 112 3.03 -3.99 9.83
C ALA A 112 2.65 -4.58 8.47
N THR A 113 3.19 -5.74 8.10
CA THR A 113 2.92 -6.41 6.83
C THR A 113 1.74 -7.40 6.87
N TRP A 114 1.02 -7.49 8.00
CA TRP A 114 -0.03 -8.50 8.20
C TRP A 114 -1.05 -8.57 7.06
N VAL A 115 -1.57 -7.40 6.66
CA VAL A 115 -2.57 -7.28 5.59
C VAL A 115 -1.97 -7.62 4.21
N PRO A 116 -0.87 -6.99 3.74
CA PRO A 116 -0.21 -7.40 2.49
C PRO A 116 0.09 -8.89 2.42
N THR A 117 0.63 -9.47 3.49
CA THR A 117 0.98 -10.89 3.56
C THR A 117 -0.25 -11.77 3.35
N GLY A 118 -1.36 -11.48 4.04
CA GLY A 118 -2.60 -12.25 3.86
C GLY A 118 -3.21 -12.11 2.47
N LEU A 119 -3.16 -10.93 1.87
CA LEU A 119 -3.62 -10.75 0.48
C LEU A 119 -2.76 -11.56 -0.51
N ALA A 120 -1.45 -11.64 -0.30
CA ALA A 120 -0.55 -12.43 -1.12
C ALA A 120 -0.79 -13.94 -0.97
N LEU A 121 -1.06 -14.41 0.26
CA LEU A 121 -1.43 -15.80 0.52
C LEU A 121 -2.75 -16.17 -0.18
N LEU A 122 -3.78 -15.35 -0.02
CA LEU A 122 -5.07 -15.54 -0.72
C LEU A 122 -4.90 -15.53 -2.24
N TYR A 123 -4.10 -14.59 -2.76
CA TYR A 123 -3.81 -14.54 -4.20
C TYR A 123 -3.16 -15.84 -4.69
N THR A 124 -2.19 -16.37 -3.93
CA THR A 124 -1.52 -17.63 -4.25
C THR A 124 -2.50 -18.79 -4.29
N GLU A 125 -3.36 -18.91 -3.26
CA GLU A 125 -4.39 -19.95 -3.17
C GLU A 125 -5.37 -19.86 -4.35
N LEU A 126 -5.87 -18.66 -4.68
CA LEU A 126 -6.78 -18.43 -5.81
C LEU A 126 -6.14 -18.74 -7.18
N ARG A 127 -4.81 -18.75 -7.26
CA ARG A 127 -4.04 -19.13 -8.44
C ARG A 127 -3.60 -20.59 -8.45
N GLY A 128 -4.02 -21.39 -7.46
CA GLY A 128 -3.62 -22.79 -7.34
C GLY A 128 -2.13 -22.97 -7.01
N GLY A 129 -1.47 -21.93 -6.52
CA GLY A 129 -0.08 -22.00 -6.08
C GLY A 129 0.05 -22.75 -4.76
N GLN A 130 1.24 -23.27 -4.49
CA GLN A 130 1.54 -23.95 -3.23
C GLN A 130 2.29 -23.02 -2.30
N VAL A 131 1.85 -22.95 -1.05
CA VAL A 131 2.53 -22.16 -0.01
C VAL A 131 3.32 -23.09 0.89
N CYS A 132 4.59 -22.77 1.12
CA CYS A 132 5.43 -23.41 2.11
C CYS A 132 6.07 -22.35 3.02
N GLU A 133 6.52 -22.75 4.21
CA GLU A 133 7.22 -21.90 5.16
C GLU A 133 8.72 -22.16 5.09
N TYR A 134 9.51 -21.09 4.96
CA TYR A 134 10.96 -21.15 5.15
C TYR A 134 11.30 -20.74 6.57
N THR A 135 11.43 -21.75 7.43
CA THR A 135 11.60 -21.60 8.88
C THR A 135 12.80 -20.75 9.30
N PRO A 136 13.99 -20.77 8.65
CA PRO A 136 15.14 -20.00 9.12
C PRO A 136 14.92 -18.48 9.20
N ARG A 137 13.94 -17.95 8.45
CA ARG A 137 13.60 -16.52 8.39
C ARG A 137 12.11 -16.25 8.61
N ASP A 138 11.35 -17.30 8.95
CA ASP A 138 9.92 -17.28 9.27
C ASP A 138 9.13 -16.44 8.23
N TYR A 139 9.22 -16.87 6.98
CA TYR A 139 8.54 -16.28 5.82
C TYR A 139 7.93 -17.37 4.93
N TYR A 140 7.02 -16.96 4.05
CA TYR A 140 6.26 -17.86 3.17
C TYR A 140 6.81 -17.79 1.75
N VAL A 141 6.98 -18.93 1.12
CA VAL A 141 7.24 -19.03 -0.33
C VAL A 141 5.97 -19.52 -0.99
N ALA A 142 5.50 -18.76 -1.98
CA ALA A 142 4.47 -19.20 -2.91
C ALA A 142 5.15 -19.79 -4.15
N ALA A 143 5.24 -21.11 -4.22
CA ALA A 143 5.81 -21.83 -5.35
C ALA A 143 4.74 -22.06 -6.43
N LYS A 144 5.14 -21.91 -7.70
CA LYS A 144 4.28 -22.12 -8.90
C LYS A 144 3.04 -21.21 -8.96
N SER A 145 3.07 -20.04 -8.34
CA SER A 145 2.03 -19.05 -8.62
C SER A 145 2.25 -18.50 -10.03
N ASP A 146 1.21 -18.51 -10.86
CA ASP A 146 1.18 -17.76 -12.12
C ASP A 146 1.31 -16.27 -11.81
N ASN A 147 2.55 -15.80 -11.69
CA ASN A 147 2.86 -14.42 -11.35
C ASN A 147 2.62 -13.54 -12.58
N LEU A 148 2.27 -12.28 -12.32
CA LEU A 148 2.19 -11.25 -13.36
C LEU A 148 3.53 -11.08 -14.11
N MET A 149 4.63 -11.49 -13.48
CA MET A 149 5.98 -11.53 -14.05
C MET A 149 6.54 -12.95 -13.89
N PRO A 150 6.44 -13.81 -14.91
CA PRO A 150 6.66 -15.26 -14.79
C PRO A 150 8.10 -15.69 -14.45
N ASP A 151 9.06 -14.77 -14.47
CA ASP A 151 10.48 -15.02 -14.21
C ASP A 151 11.05 -14.19 -13.04
N VAL A 152 10.18 -13.51 -12.28
CA VAL A 152 10.60 -12.59 -11.22
C VAL A 152 10.00 -13.05 -9.89
N ALA A 153 10.86 -13.17 -8.88
CA ALA A 153 10.42 -13.29 -7.51
C ALA A 153 10.02 -11.90 -7.00
N VAL A 154 8.84 -11.80 -6.37
CA VAL A 154 8.36 -10.54 -5.81
C VAL A 154 7.98 -10.77 -4.36
N ASN A 155 8.59 -10.01 -3.45
CA ASN A 155 8.16 -9.97 -2.06
C ASN A 155 6.91 -9.09 -1.87
N VAL A 156 5.88 -9.68 -1.25
CA VAL A 156 4.69 -8.98 -0.75
C VAL A 156 4.54 -9.27 0.74
N GLY A 157 5.05 -8.37 1.57
CA GLY A 157 5.05 -8.54 3.03
C GLY A 157 5.99 -9.68 3.46
N ASP A 158 5.42 -10.77 3.99
CA ASP A 158 6.18 -11.98 4.35
C ASP A 158 6.08 -13.09 3.30
N VAL A 159 5.46 -12.84 2.15
CA VAL A 159 5.33 -13.83 1.07
C VAL A 159 6.27 -13.49 -0.07
N VAL A 160 7.07 -14.45 -0.50
CA VAL A 160 7.78 -14.39 -1.78
C VAL A 160 6.92 -15.08 -2.83
N LEU A 161 6.39 -14.31 -3.76
CA LEU A 161 5.71 -14.80 -4.95
C LEU A 161 6.79 -15.15 -5.97
N ALA A 162 7.14 -16.42 -6.11
CA ALA A 162 8.25 -16.86 -6.95
C ALA A 162 7.77 -17.62 -8.19
N ALA A 163 8.44 -17.36 -9.31
CA ALA A 163 8.55 -18.29 -10.43
C ALA A 163 9.04 -19.68 -9.93
N PRO A 164 8.85 -20.79 -10.67
CA PRO A 164 9.13 -22.13 -10.14
C PRO A 164 10.55 -22.22 -9.56
N VAL A 165 10.62 -22.49 -8.25
CA VAL A 165 11.86 -22.55 -7.49
C VAL A 165 12.67 -23.75 -7.98
N SER A 166 13.77 -23.49 -8.69
CA SER A 166 14.47 -24.51 -9.48
C SER A 166 15.64 -25.20 -8.75
N SER A 167 16.15 -24.66 -7.61
CA SER A 167 17.15 -25.34 -6.77
C SER A 167 17.34 -24.70 -5.37
N TYR A 168 17.57 -25.52 -4.33
CA TYR A 168 17.64 -25.09 -2.91
C TYR A 168 18.73 -24.04 -2.56
N PRO A 169 19.99 -24.11 -3.05
CA PRO A 169 20.99 -23.09 -2.74
C PRO A 169 20.62 -21.71 -3.30
N HIS A 170 20.03 -21.68 -4.49
CA HIS A 170 19.52 -20.46 -5.10
C HIS A 170 18.31 -19.92 -4.34
N THR A 171 17.43 -20.81 -3.88
CA THR A 171 16.30 -20.44 -3.00
C THR A 171 16.77 -19.77 -1.73
N ARG A 172 17.89 -20.22 -1.12
CA ARG A 172 18.39 -19.64 0.14
C ARG A 172 18.91 -18.22 -0.02
N SER A 173 19.78 -17.94 -0.99
CA SER A 173 20.31 -16.58 -1.15
C SER A 173 19.17 -15.63 -1.53
N LEU A 174 18.29 -16.08 -2.43
CA LEU A 174 17.09 -15.32 -2.81
C LEU A 174 16.19 -15.08 -1.60
N ALA A 175 15.93 -16.10 -0.78
CA ALA A 175 15.19 -15.98 0.47
C ALA A 175 15.76 -14.92 1.42
N GLU A 176 17.09 -14.92 1.59
CA GLU A 176 17.78 -13.96 2.44
C GLU A 176 17.61 -12.53 1.88
N HIS A 177 17.76 -12.34 0.57
CA HIS A 177 17.48 -11.09 -0.12
C HIS A 177 16.04 -10.62 0.08
N GLU A 178 15.05 -11.46 -0.24
CA GLU A 178 13.63 -11.14 -0.13
C GLU A 178 13.21 -10.85 1.32
N SER A 179 13.83 -11.52 2.30
CA SER A 179 13.56 -11.27 3.72
C SER A 179 13.94 -9.85 4.17
N ARG A 180 14.90 -9.19 3.51
CA ARG A 180 15.28 -7.81 3.83
C ARG A 180 14.24 -6.81 3.34
N HIS A 181 13.53 -7.11 2.25
CA HIS A 181 12.41 -6.29 1.78
C HIS A 181 11.26 -6.23 2.78
N ARG A 182 11.08 -7.23 3.65
CA ARG A 182 10.10 -7.18 4.76
C ARG A 182 10.28 -5.93 5.63
N SER A 183 11.51 -5.60 5.99
CA SER A 183 11.79 -4.43 6.82
C SER A 183 11.41 -3.13 6.10
N GLN A 184 11.64 -3.08 4.79
CA GLN A 184 11.28 -1.95 3.94
C GLN A 184 9.75 -1.83 3.83
N TRP A 185 9.06 -2.93 3.54
CA TRP A 185 7.59 -3.02 3.59
C TRP A 185 7.03 -2.50 4.92
N ALA A 186 7.60 -2.94 6.05
CA ALA A 186 7.15 -2.53 7.37
C ALA A 186 7.29 -1.02 7.59
N TRP A 187 8.47 -0.46 7.35
CA TRP A 187 8.73 0.97 7.53
C TRP A 187 7.79 1.84 6.72
N PHE A 188 7.62 1.52 5.44
CA PHE A 188 6.74 2.28 4.54
C PHE A 188 5.26 2.08 4.89
N THR A 189 4.87 0.86 5.31
CA THR A 189 3.50 0.59 5.76
C THR A 189 3.13 1.42 6.98
N VAL A 190 4.04 1.53 7.96
CA VAL A 190 3.84 2.38 9.13
C VAL A 190 3.81 3.86 8.75
N ALA A 191 4.71 4.29 7.86
CA ALA A 191 4.84 5.70 7.49
C ALA A 191 3.67 6.23 6.65
N ALA A 192 3.19 5.46 5.68
CA ALA A 192 2.24 5.94 4.68
C ALA A 192 1.18 4.91 4.23
N GLY A 193 1.08 3.76 4.92
CA GLY A 193 0.11 2.72 4.64
C GLY A 193 0.62 1.62 3.69
N PRO A 194 -0.16 0.54 3.50
CA PRO A 194 0.31 -0.72 2.90
C PRO A 194 0.75 -0.61 1.43
N PHE A 195 0.35 0.44 0.70
CA PHE A 195 0.77 0.64 -0.69
C PHE A 195 2.00 1.54 -0.84
N ALA A 196 2.52 2.09 0.26
CA ALA A 196 3.62 3.05 0.20
C ALA A 196 4.91 2.42 -0.33
N PHE A 197 5.25 1.20 0.11
CA PHE A 197 6.46 0.53 -0.37
C PHE A 197 6.39 0.17 -1.86
N PRO A 198 5.35 -0.52 -2.37
CA PRO A 198 5.24 -0.79 -3.80
C PRO A 198 5.33 0.47 -4.66
N VAL A 199 4.67 1.56 -4.26
CA VAL A 199 4.73 2.82 -5.01
C VAL A 199 6.12 3.41 -4.99
N ALA A 200 6.77 3.47 -3.82
CA ALA A 200 8.14 3.99 -3.71
C ALA A 200 9.13 3.13 -4.50
N TYR A 201 9.01 1.80 -4.40
CA TYR A 201 9.81 0.85 -5.15
C TYR A 201 9.66 1.04 -6.65
N TRP A 202 8.42 1.13 -7.17
CA TRP A 202 8.19 1.34 -8.60
C TRP A 202 8.67 2.70 -9.11
N ILE A 203 8.56 3.76 -8.30
CA ILE A 203 9.12 5.06 -8.65
C ILE A 203 10.65 4.96 -8.72
N ASP A 204 11.29 4.32 -7.73
CA ASP A 204 12.74 4.16 -7.73
C ASP A 204 13.19 3.28 -8.90
N GLU A 205 12.52 2.14 -9.15
CA GLU A 205 12.78 1.21 -10.26
C GLU A 205 12.67 1.91 -11.63
N PHE A 206 11.70 2.81 -11.79
CA PHE A 206 11.52 3.57 -13.03
C PHE A 206 12.74 4.44 -13.38
N PHE A 207 13.38 5.05 -12.37
CA PHE A 207 14.58 5.86 -12.53
C PHE A 207 15.89 5.07 -12.38
N PHE A 208 15.88 3.99 -11.60
CA PHE A 208 17.05 3.20 -11.20
C PHE A 208 16.75 1.71 -11.38
N PRO A 209 16.66 1.20 -12.62
CA PRO A 209 16.17 -0.15 -12.86
C PRO A 209 17.14 -1.25 -12.38
N GLY A 210 16.58 -2.35 -11.89
CA GLY A 210 17.27 -3.56 -11.46
C GLY A 210 18.28 -3.29 -10.35
N SER A 211 19.54 -3.69 -10.54
CA SER A 211 20.59 -3.53 -9.52
C SER A 211 20.88 -2.07 -9.12
N ARG A 212 20.38 -1.08 -9.87
CA ARG A 212 20.51 0.34 -9.54
C ARG A 212 19.54 0.75 -8.45
N ASN A 213 18.43 0.04 -8.30
CA ASN A 213 17.35 0.36 -7.37
C ASN A 213 17.87 0.39 -5.93
N HIS A 214 17.56 1.45 -5.21
CA HIS A 214 18.02 1.68 -3.85
C HIS A 214 17.53 0.61 -2.88
N PHE A 215 16.31 0.12 -3.09
CA PHE A 215 15.71 -0.93 -2.28
C PHE A 215 16.38 -2.28 -2.53
N GLU A 216 16.69 -2.60 -3.78
CA GLU A 216 17.43 -3.81 -4.18
C GLU A 216 18.85 -3.81 -3.61
N ARG A 217 19.54 -2.67 -3.67
CA ARG A 217 20.87 -2.51 -3.07
C ARG A 217 20.84 -2.68 -1.56
N ALA A 218 19.85 -2.09 -0.90
CA ALA A 218 19.65 -2.25 0.54
C ALA A 218 19.26 -3.68 0.93
N ALA A 219 18.61 -4.41 0.03
CA ALA A 219 18.32 -5.84 0.16
C ALA A 219 19.50 -6.75 -0.24
N GLY A 220 20.63 -6.20 -0.64
CA GLY A 220 21.85 -6.94 -0.97
C GLY A 220 21.80 -7.61 -2.35
N LEU A 221 22.51 -7.03 -3.31
CA LEU A 221 22.50 -7.45 -4.71
C LEU A 221 23.00 -8.88 -4.94
N ALA A 222 24.05 -9.30 -4.20
CA ALA A 222 24.65 -10.62 -4.37
C ALA A 222 23.65 -11.74 -4.04
N ASP A 223 22.86 -11.55 -2.99
CA ASP A 223 21.89 -12.53 -2.52
C ASP A 223 20.68 -12.63 -3.47
N GLY A 224 20.28 -11.51 -4.07
CA GLY A 224 19.25 -11.43 -5.11
C GLY A 224 19.75 -11.80 -6.52
N ASN A 225 20.99 -12.27 -6.66
CA ASN A 225 21.61 -12.62 -7.93
C ASN A 225 21.67 -11.47 -8.95
N TYR A 226 21.69 -10.22 -8.46
CA TYR A 226 21.85 -9.03 -9.28
C TYR A 226 23.32 -8.76 -9.56
N ARG A 227 23.67 -8.62 -10.83
CA ARG A 227 24.96 -8.05 -11.22
C ARG A 227 24.94 -6.54 -10.96
N PRO A 228 25.87 -5.96 -10.18
CA PRO A 228 25.91 -4.52 -9.96
C PRO A 228 26.12 -3.74 -11.27
N THR A 229 25.27 -2.74 -11.55
CA THR A 229 25.36 -1.90 -12.76
C THR A 229 25.25 -0.39 -12.47
N GLY A 230 26.35 0.25 -12.07
CA GLY A 230 26.35 1.70 -11.79
C GLY A 230 25.33 2.13 -10.71
N THR A 231 25.23 3.44 -10.47
CA THR A 231 24.39 4.00 -9.39
C THR A 231 23.52 5.19 -9.80
N GLY A 232 23.74 5.71 -11.01
CA GLY A 232 23.02 6.87 -11.53
C GLY A 232 21.65 6.52 -12.12
N PRO A 233 20.77 7.53 -12.29
CA PRO A 233 19.47 7.33 -12.91
C PRO A 233 19.61 7.00 -14.41
N VAL A 234 18.65 6.22 -14.92
CA VAL A 234 18.49 5.89 -16.33
C VAL A 234 17.29 6.66 -16.87
N LEU A 235 17.55 7.70 -17.65
CA LEU A 235 16.53 8.48 -18.35
C LEU A 235 16.52 8.09 -19.83
N GLY A 236 15.96 6.92 -20.12
CA GLY A 236 15.73 6.48 -21.49
C GLY A 236 14.53 7.19 -22.13
N TRP A 237 14.34 6.94 -23.43
CA TRP A 237 13.16 7.42 -24.16
C TRP A 237 11.83 7.03 -23.49
N PRO A 238 11.63 5.80 -22.97
CA PRO A 238 10.40 5.45 -22.27
C PRO A 238 10.13 6.35 -21.06
N GLN A 239 11.14 6.62 -20.24
CA GLN A 239 11.01 7.49 -19.08
C GLN A 239 10.63 8.92 -19.49
N ILE A 240 11.32 9.45 -20.51
CA ILE A 240 11.05 10.79 -21.06
C ILE A 240 9.61 10.86 -21.59
N SER A 241 9.12 9.84 -22.30
CA SER A 241 7.77 9.81 -22.83
C SER A 241 6.71 9.83 -21.73
N VAL A 242 6.88 9.03 -20.67
CA VAL A 242 5.95 9.04 -19.52
C VAL A 242 5.96 10.40 -18.83
N LEU A 243 7.13 10.98 -18.57
CA LEU A 243 7.25 12.30 -17.94
C LEU A 243 6.63 13.41 -18.81
N ALA A 244 6.85 13.38 -20.12
CA ALA A 244 6.26 14.33 -21.06
C ALA A 244 4.74 14.22 -21.09
N LEU A 245 4.18 13.00 -21.10
CA LEU A 245 2.74 12.77 -21.06
C LEU A 245 2.10 13.25 -19.74
N LEU A 246 2.75 12.98 -18.61
CA LEU A 246 2.31 13.47 -17.29
C LEU A 246 2.36 15.00 -17.22
N GLY A 247 3.42 15.61 -17.76
CA GLY A 247 3.56 17.05 -17.88
C GLY A 247 2.45 17.66 -18.74
N ALA A 248 2.23 17.13 -19.94
CA ALA A 248 1.20 17.59 -20.87
C ALA A 248 -0.21 17.46 -20.27
N THR A 249 -0.50 16.34 -19.59
CA THR A 249 -1.79 16.12 -18.91
C THR A 249 -1.99 17.15 -17.81
N THR A 250 -0.97 17.37 -16.97
CA THR A 250 -1.01 18.34 -15.87
C THR A 250 -1.26 19.75 -16.40
N VAL A 251 -0.50 20.18 -17.41
CA VAL A 251 -0.67 21.50 -18.06
C VAL A 251 -2.07 21.64 -18.63
N THR A 252 -2.56 20.63 -19.35
CA THR A 252 -3.92 20.62 -19.94
C THR A 252 -5.00 20.77 -18.86
N LEU A 253 -4.87 20.04 -17.74
CA LEU A 253 -5.79 20.14 -16.61
C LEU A 253 -5.75 21.53 -15.95
N LEU A 254 -4.57 22.13 -15.82
CA LEU A 254 -4.40 23.48 -15.26
C LEU A 254 -5.01 24.55 -16.19
N VAL A 255 -4.78 24.46 -17.50
CA VAL A 255 -5.39 25.36 -18.50
C VAL A 255 -6.90 25.25 -18.46
N ARG A 256 -7.45 24.03 -18.52
CA ARG A 256 -8.91 23.79 -18.43
C ARG A 256 -9.53 24.32 -17.14
N ARG A 257 -8.80 24.27 -16.01
CA ARG A 257 -9.25 24.85 -14.75
C ARG A 257 -9.25 26.37 -14.78
N ARG A 258 -8.25 26.99 -15.43
CA ARG A 258 -8.16 28.45 -15.57
C ARG A 258 -9.23 29.00 -16.51
N THR A 259 -9.52 28.34 -17.63
CA THR A 259 -10.55 28.80 -18.57
C THR A 259 -11.94 28.77 -17.93
N ARG A 260 -12.31 27.65 -17.28
CA ARG A 260 -13.59 27.54 -16.55
C ARG A 260 -13.78 28.62 -15.48
N ARG A 261 -12.71 29.06 -14.81
CA ARG A 261 -12.79 30.14 -13.82
C ARG A 261 -13.04 31.52 -14.43
N ARG A 262 -12.62 31.73 -15.68
CA ARG A 262 -12.89 32.99 -16.41
C ARG A 262 -14.35 33.03 -16.86
N ASP A 263 -14.88 31.91 -17.32
CA ASP A 263 -16.29 31.80 -17.74
C ASP A 263 -17.26 31.91 -16.55
N ASP A 264 -16.83 31.50 -15.36
CA ASP A 264 -17.60 31.59 -14.10
C ASP A 264 -17.58 32.99 -13.45
N VAL A 265 -16.82 33.98 -13.97
CA VAL A 265 -16.98 35.37 -13.54
C VAL A 265 -18.28 35.83 -14.19
N PRO A 266 -19.40 35.92 -13.45
CA PRO A 266 -20.62 36.44 -14.03
C PRO A 266 -20.23 37.83 -14.48
N GLY A 267 -20.35 38.10 -15.78
CA GLY A 267 -20.35 39.45 -16.26
C GLY A 267 -21.22 40.21 -15.28
N SER A 268 -20.61 41.17 -14.59
CA SER A 268 -21.35 42.28 -14.01
C SER A 268 -22.28 42.68 -15.14
N SER A 269 -23.52 42.23 -15.05
CA SER A 269 -24.63 42.78 -15.79
C SER A 269 -24.60 44.22 -15.32
N PHE A 270 -23.85 45.01 -16.08
CA PHE A 270 -23.88 46.43 -16.08
C PHE A 270 -25.29 46.71 -16.55
N SER A 271 -26.26 46.61 -15.63
CA SER A 271 -27.55 47.23 -15.76
C SER A 271 -27.18 48.67 -16.05
N PRO A 272 -27.42 49.17 -17.28
CA PRO A 272 -27.23 50.57 -17.54
C PRO A 272 -28.23 51.26 -16.60
N ALA A 273 -27.72 51.88 -15.54
CA ALA A 273 -28.47 52.83 -14.76
C ALA A 273 -28.82 53.96 -15.74
N GLY A 274 -30.00 53.89 -16.34
CA GLY A 274 -30.27 54.71 -17.52
C GLY A 274 -31.64 54.52 -18.13
N SER A 275 -32.71 54.57 -17.33
CA SER A 275 -33.95 55.20 -17.77
C SER A 275 -34.75 55.64 -16.56
N SER A 276 -34.34 56.78 -16.02
CA SER A 276 -35.20 57.72 -15.32
C SER A 276 -36.50 57.94 -16.13
N ARG A 277 -37.59 57.27 -15.74
CA ARG A 277 -38.92 57.81 -15.99
C ARG A 277 -39.38 58.50 -14.72
N HIS A 278 -39.33 59.82 -14.76
CA HIS A 278 -40.21 60.68 -13.99
C HIS A 278 -41.65 60.15 -14.11
N ALA A 279 -42.19 59.68 -12.99
CA ALA A 279 -43.63 59.66 -12.76
C ALA A 279 -43.88 60.57 -11.55
N THR A 280 -43.95 61.86 -11.83
CA THR A 280 -44.72 62.80 -11.01
C THR A 280 -46.17 62.34 -11.05
N GLY A 281 -46.67 61.82 -9.94
CA GLY A 281 -48.06 61.42 -9.79
C GLY A 281 -48.39 61.28 -8.32
N GLY A 282 -48.72 62.40 -7.69
CA GLY A 282 -49.25 62.44 -6.34
C GLY A 282 -50.49 61.56 -6.22
N GLY A 283 -50.52 60.73 -5.18
CA GLY A 283 -51.69 59.96 -4.76
C GLY A 283 -51.78 60.03 -3.25
N CYS A 284 -52.82 60.71 -2.76
CA CYS A 284 -53.18 60.88 -1.35
C CYS A 284 -53.12 59.56 -0.54
N PRO A 285 -52.72 59.61 0.74
CA PRO A 285 -53.01 58.52 1.67
C PRO A 285 -54.52 58.52 2.02
N PRO A 286 -55.20 57.36 2.01
CA PRO A 286 -56.53 57.26 2.59
C PRO A 286 -56.45 57.23 4.13
N PRO A 287 -57.44 57.82 4.84
CA PRO A 287 -57.47 57.81 6.28
C PRO A 287 -58.00 56.48 6.82
N GLY A 288 -57.42 56.06 7.95
CA GLY A 288 -58.14 55.50 9.09
C GLY A 288 -58.99 54.24 8.88
N ARG A 289 -58.51 53.12 9.41
CA ARG A 289 -59.40 52.09 9.94
C ARG A 289 -58.93 51.65 11.32
N GLN A 290 -59.48 52.31 12.35
CA GLN A 290 -59.55 51.76 13.70
C GLN A 290 -60.44 50.51 13.63
N ARG A 291 -60.03 49.45 14.32
CA ARG A 291 -60.85 48.28 14.61
C ARG A 291 -61.11 48.19 16.12
N PRO A 292 -62.28 47.68 16.52
CA PRO A 292 -62.77 47.67 17.90
C PRO A 292 -62.00 46.72 18.82
#